data_AF-A0A9P7DQD4-F1
#
_entry.id   AF-A0A9P7DQD4-F1
#
_cell.length_a   1.000
_cell.length_b   1.000
_cell.length_c   1.000
_cell.angle_alpha   90.00
_cell.angle_beta   90.00
_cell.angle_gamma   90.00
#
_symmetry.space_group_name_H-M   'P 1'
#
loop_
_entity.id
_entity.type
_entity.pdbx_description
1 polymer ?
#
loop_
_entity_poly.entity_id
_entity_poly.type
_entity_poly.pdbx_seq_one_letter_code
_entity_poly.pdbx_strand_id
1 'polypeptide(L)'
;MVDIVLDALHNPHKTRPEGECILGKIARRFWAHAVQFASLLCQRHFLEIFDEYLHSVVVEANDRAQGRRRSLGDYLKLRRKTGGVKPCFPILKAGMDLPDEVFYHPVIVDLAECITDLAVIDNDMISYNKEQAIGNGAHNIISAIMFDLGLDVSGAMAWAAHYHTEVQKRFINGLAKVPSWGPSIDVLVKEYLDGTVMWARGHHSWSYESQRYLATMGPEIQQTRLVPLLPRPNHKVM
;
A
#
# COMPACT_ATOMS: atom_id res chain seq x y z
N MET A 1 13.43 -2.08 15.95
CA MET A 1 12.97 -3.09 14.97
C MET A 1 13.14 -2.57 13.55
N VAL A 2 12.59 -1.40 13.21
CA VAL A 2 12.79 -0.76 11.90
C VAL A 2 14.28 -0.57 11.57
N ASP A 3 15.08 -0.06 12.51
CA ASP A 3 16.53 0.15 12.30
C ASP A 3 17.27 -1.15 11.97
N ILE A 4 16.83 -2.28 12.53
CA ILE A 4 17.40 -3.61 12.25
C ILE A 4 17.10 -4.01 10.80
N VAL A 5 15.88 -3.77 10.33
CA VAL A 5 15.48 -4.10 8.94
C VAL A 5 16.21 -3.18 7.96
N LEU A 6 16.29 -1.88 8.24
CA LEU A 6 17.04 -0.92 7.43
C LEU A 6 18.52 -1.34 7.32
N ASP A 7 19.19 -1.59 8.44
CA ASP A 7 20.58 -2.04 8.44
C ASP A 7 20.76 -3.41 7.77
N ALA A 8 19.75 -4.29 7.82
CA ALA A 8 19.76 -5.58 7.12
C ALA A 8 19.71 -5.43 5.59
N LEU A 9 18.95 -4.47 5.08
CA LEU A 9 18.83 -4.17 3.65
C LEU A 9 20.05 -3.40 3.12
N HIS A 10 20.48 -2.36 3.84
CA HIS A 10 21.61 -1.53 3.42
C HIS A 10 22.97 -2.21 3.58
N ASN A 11 23.11 -3.12 4.56
CA ASN A 11 24.39 -3.77 4.87
C ASN A 11 24.29 -5.32 4.87
N PRO A 12 23.85 -5.98 3.78
CA PRO A 12 23.46 -7.40 3.82
C PRO A 12 24.61 -8.37 4.15
N HIS A 13 25.87 -7.95 4.01
CA HIS A 13 27.06 -8.74 4.31
C HIS A 13 27.65 -8.48 5.71
N LYS A 14 27.14 -7.50 6.46
CA LYS A 14 27.58 -7.19 7.82
C LYS A 14 27.22 -8.33 8.77
N THR A 15 28.18 -8.76 9.58
CA THR A 15 27.99 -9.74 10.66
C THR A 15 26.92 -9.27 11.63
N ARG A 16 25.97 -10.16 11.94
CA ARG A 16 24.81 -9.83 12.79
C ARG A 16 25.09 -10.21 14.25
N PRO A 17 24.67 -9.37 15.22
CA PRO A 17 24.84 -9.70 16.63
C PRO A 17 24.03 -10.94 16.99
N GLU A 18 24.50 -11.69 17.99
CA GLU A 18 23.75 -12.82 18.54
C GLU A 18 22.43 -12.33 19.17
N GLY A 19 21.34 -13.07 18.94
CA GLY A 19 20.02 -12.70 19.44
C GLY A 19 19.29 -11.57 18.69
N GLU A 20 19.81 -11.12 17.53
CA GLU A 20 19.10 -10.15 16.67
C GLU A 20 17.68 -10.63 16.31
N CYS A 21 16.74 -9.69 16.23
CA CYS A 21 15.37 -9.95 15.83
C CYS A 21 15.30 -10.70 14.47
N ILE A 22 14.45 -11.73 14.40
CA ILE A 22 14.30 -12.58 13.20
C ILE A 22 13.97 -11.79 11.91
N LEU A 23 13.35 -10.61 12.03
CA LEU A 23 13.04 -9.75 10.90
C LEU A 23 14.30 -9.24 10.18
N GLY A 24 15.41 -9.01 10.91
CA GLY A 24 16.70 -8.68 10.30
C GLY A 24 17.21 -9.81 9.41
N LYS A 25 17.11 -11.06 9.89
CA LYS A 25 17.47 -12.25 9.10
C LYS A 25 16.58 -12.41 7.87
N ILE A 26 15.27 -12.19 7.98
CA ILE A 26 14.32 -12.28 6.85
C ILE A 26 14.65 -11.21 5.81
N ALA A 27 14.76 -9.95 6.22
CA ALA A 27 15.06 -8.82 5.32
C ALA A 27 16.39 -9.03 4.59
N ARG A 28 17.44 -9.44 5.30
CA ARG A 28 18.75 -9.74 4.71
C ARG A 28 18.69 -10.85 3.68
N ARG A 29 17.98 -11.95 3.96
CA ARG A 29 17.85 -13.08 3.01
C ARG A 29 17.03 -12.69 1.79
N PHE A 30 15.92 -11.98 1.99
CA PHE A 30 15.11 -11.43 0.91
C PHE A 30 15.99 -10.57 -0.01
N TRP A 31 16.74 -9.63 0.57
CA TRP A 31 17.55 -8.71 -0.21
C TRP A 31 18.70 -9.39 -0.93
N ALA A 32 19.41 -10.31 -0.27
CA ALA A 32 20.48 -11.09 -0.89
C ALA A 32 20.01 -11.94 -2.09
N HIS A 33 18.73 -12.31 -2.15
CA HIS A 33 18.15 -12.95 -3.33
C HIS A 33 17.72 -11.91 -4.38
N ALA A 34 17.08 -10.81 -3.97
CA ALA A 34 16.58 -9.79 -4.88
C ALA A 34 17.71 -9.15 -5.72
N VAL A 35 18.85 -8.83 -5.11
CA VAL A 35 19.99 -8.18 -5.80
C VAL A 35 20.66 -9.06 -6.86
N GLN A 36 20.37 -10.36 -6.91
CA GLN A 36 20.88 -11.24 -7.97
C GLN A 36 20.24 -10.98 -9.33
N PHE A 37 19.05 -10.37 -9.33
CA PHE A 37 18.26 -10.12 -10.55
C PHE A 37 17.90 -8.65 -10.73
N ALA A 38 17.85 -7.87 -9.65
CA ALA A 38 17.50 -6.45 -9.71
C ALA A 38 18.65 -5.60 -10.28
N SER A 39 18.37 -4.79 -11.31
CA SER A 39 19.31 -3.77 -11.79
C SER A 39 19.71 -2.79 -10.68
N LEU A 40 20.87 -2.12 -10.82
CA LEU A 40 21.32 -1.14 -9.83
C LEU A 40 20.31 -0.01 -9.61
N LEU A 41 19.62 0.42 -10.68
CA LEU A 41 18.53 1.39 -10.60
C LEU A 41 17.35 0.84 -9.78
N CYS A 42 16.94 -0.40 -10.04
CA CYS A 42 15.91 -1.06 -9.24
C CYS A 42 16.30 -1.15 -7.77
N GLN A 43 17.55 -1.51 -7.48
CA GLN A 43 18.01 -1.64 -6.11
C GLN A 43 17.93 -0.31 -5.34
N ARG A 44 18.41 0.78 -5.96
CA ARG A 44 18.34 2.12 -5.38
C ARG A 44 16.91 2.57 -5.14
N HIS A 45 16.04 2.48 -6.17
CA HIS A 45 14.63 2.86 -6.06
C HIS A 45 13.90 2.07 -4.97
N PHE A 46 14.17 0.76 -4.87
CA PHE A 46 13.60 -0.08 -3.82
C PHE A 46 14.02 0.39 -2.44
N LEU A 47 15.33 0.58 -2.19
CA LEU A 47 15.83 0.99 -0.88
C LEU A 47 15.24 2.35 -0.46
N GLU A 48 15.23 3.34 -1.35
CA GLU A 48 14.66 4.67 -1.09
C GLU A 48 13.18 4.58 -0.68
N ILE A 49 12.37 3.84 -1.43
CA ILE A 49 10.93 3.70 -1.16
C ILE A 49 10.67 2.83 0.09
N PHE A 50 11.47 1.79 0.31
CA PHE A 50 11.32 0.90 1.45
C PHE A 50 11.70 1.61 2.77
N ASP A 51 12.71 2.49 2.73
CA ASP A 51 13.08 3.34 3.86
C ASP A 51 11.91 4.26 4.25
N GLU A 52 11.29 4.93 3.26
CA GLU A 52 10.12 5.76 3.50
C GLU A 52 8.94 4.95 4.09
N TYR A 53 8.69 3.76 3.55
CA TYR A 53 7.68 2.85 4.08
C TYR A 53 7.93 2.53 5.56
N LEU A 54 9.15 2.09 5.90
CA LEU A 54 9.48 1.70 7.27
C LEU A 54 9.40 2.87 8.25
N HIS A 55 9.84 4.08 7.86
CA HIS A 55 9.65 5.26 8.68
C HIS A 55 8.17 5.63 8.84
N SER A 56 7.35 5.47 7.79
CA SER A 56 5.93 5.80 7.85
C SER A 56 5.13 4.88 8.79
N VAL A 57 5.47 3.59 8.87
CA VAL A 57 4.80 2.66 9.80
C VAL A 57 5.18 2.93 11.27
N VAL A 58 6.33 3.57 11.53
CA VAL A 58 6.65 4.10 12.87
C VAL A 58 5.74 5.28 13.21
N VAL A 59 5.49 6.18 12.26
CA VAL A 59 4.55 7.30 12.45
C VAL A 59 3.14 6.78 12.76
N GLU A 60 2.67 5.78 12.02
CA GLU A 60 1.39 5.12 12.29
C GLU A 60 1.36 4.46 13.68
N ALA A 61 2.43 3.77 14.07
CA ALA A 61 2.52 3.16 15.39
C ALA A 61 2.45 4.20 16.52
N ASN A 62 3.08 5.35 16.34
CA ASN A 62 2.99 6.47 17.28
C ASN A 62 1.59 7.06 17.35
N ASP A 63 0.91 7.25 16.21
CA ASP A 63 -0.49 7.72 16.20
C ASP A 63 -1.38 6.77 16.99
N ARG A 64 -1.22 5.46 16.78
CA ARG A 64 -1.97 4.43 17.52
C ARG A 64 -1.67 4.45 19.02
N ALA A 65 -0.41 4.57 19.41
CA ALA A 65 -0.01 4.65 20.82
C ALA A 65 -0.57 5.90 21.52
N GLN A 66 -0.74 7.00 20.79
CA GLN A 66 -1.28 8.26 21.29
C GLN A 66 -2.80 8.41 21.12
N GLY A 67 -3.47 7.42 20.51
CA GLY A 67 -4.89 7.52 20.15
C GLY A 67 -5.20 8.65 19.16
N ARG A 68 -4.20 9.12 18.41
CA ARG A 68 -4.31 10.26 17.49
C ARG A 68 -5.12 9.86 16.26
N ARG A 69 -6.12 10.66 15.92
CA ARG A 69 -6.88 10.56 14.67
C ARG A 69 -6.43 11.67 13.72
N ARG A 70 -6.25 11.32 12.45
CA ARG A 70 -5.89 12.27 11.39
C ARG A 70 -7.14 12.72 10.63
N SER A 71 -7.11 13.93 10.07
CA SER A 71 -8.09 14.34 9.04
C SER A 71 -7.98 13.42 7.82
N LEU A 72 -9.00 13.40 6.97
CA LEU A 72 -9.02 12.54 5.78
C LEU A 72 -7.83 12.81 4.85
N GLY A 73 -7.50 14.08 4.63
CA GLY A 73 -6.37 14.48 3.79
C GLY A 73 -5.01 14.00 4.35
N ASP A 74 -4.79 14.14 5.65
CA ASP A 74 -3.54 13.72 6.27
C ASP A 74 -3.46 12.20 6.47
N TYR A 75 -4.62 11.54 6.63
CA TYR A 75 -4.73 10.10 6.58
C TYR A 75 -4.26 9.55 5.23
N LEU A 76 -4.81 10.03 4.11
CA LEU A 76 -4.43 9.56 2.76
C LEU A 76 -2.93 9.74 2.49
N LYS A 77 -2.36 10.89 2.86
CA LYS A 77 -0.91 11.14 2.74
C LYS A 77 -0.07 10.10 3.47
N LEU A 78 -0.44 9.76 4.71
CA LEU A 78 0.26 8.73 5.49
C LEU A 78 -0.04 7.33 4.93
N ARG A 79 -1.28 7.06 4.58
CA ARG A 79 -1.76 5.74 4.14
C ARG A 79 -1.05 5.27 2.87
N ARG A 80 -0.82 6.18 1.90
CA ARG A 80 0.00 5.92 0.70
C ARG A 80 1.39 5.37 1.00
N LYS A 81 1.97 5.77 2.14
CA LYS A 81 3.30 5.34 2.57
C LYS A 81 3.21 4.05 3.37
N THR A 82 2.27 3.95 4.30
CA THR A 82 2.11 2.78 5.20
C THR A 82 1.49 1.54 4.56
N GLY A 83 0.80 1.68 3.41
CA GLY A 83 0.07 0.58 2.77
C GLY A 83 0.96 -0.54 2.21
N GLY A 84 2.27 -0.34 2.13
CA GLY A 84 3.21 -1.33 1.59
C GLY A 84 3.08 -1.56 0.08
N VAL A 85 2.27 -0.75 -0.62
CA VAL A 85 2.05 -0.87 -2.08
C VAL A 85 3.22 -0.28 -2.86
N LYS A 86 3.66 0.94 -2.54
CA LYS A 86 4.76 1.63 -3.24
C LYS A 86 6.06 0.81 -3.30
N PRO A 87 6.49 0.12 -2.21
CA PRO A 87 7.67 -0.75 -2.27
C PRO A 87 7.61 -1.91 -3.29
N CYS A 88 6.43 -2.28 -3.77
CA CYS A 88 6.29 -3.30 -4.81
C CYS A 88 6.63 -2.78 -6.21
N PHE A 89 6.50 -1.47 -6.47
CA PHE A 89 6.69 -0.93 -7.83
C PHE A 89 8.12 -1.02 -8.34
N PRO A 90 9.17 -0.76 -7.53
CA PRO A 90 10.55 -1.01 -7.96
C PRO A 90 10.78 -2.48 -8.35
N ILE A 91 10.15 -3.43 -7.65
CA ILE A 91 10.30 -4.86 -7.93
C ILE A 91 9.73 -5.22 -9.31
N LEU A 92 8.65 -4.57 -9.75
CA LEU A 92 8.08 -4.78 -11.09
C LEU A 92 9.10 -4.50 -12.20
N LYS A 93 10.01 -3.56 -11.97
CA LYS A 93 11.08 -3.19 -12.91
C LYS A 93 12.41 -3.89 -12.63
N ALA A 94 12.45 -4.97 -11.85
CA ALA A 94 13.72 -5.64 -11.50
C ALA A 94 14.54 -6.06 -12.73
N GLY A 95 13.87 -6.47 -13.81
CA GLY A 95 14.48 -6.79 -15.11
C GLY A 95 14.47 -5.65 -16.14
N MET A 96 14.08 -4.43 -15.75
CA MET A 96 14.00 -3.28 -16.64
C MET A 96 14.98 -2.19 -16.21
N ASP A 97 15.71 -1.63 -17.17
CA ASP A 97 16.54 -0.45 -16.97
C ASP A 97 15.75 0.82 -17.31
N LEU A 98 14.63 1.03 -16.59
CA LEU A 98 13.83 2.24 -16.75
C LEU A 98 14.60 3.45 -16.16
N PRO A 99 14.90 4.48 -16.97
CA PRO A 99 15.68 5.64 -16.52
C PRO A 99 14.96 6.45 -15.43
N ASP A 100 15.73 7.17 -14.61
CA ASP A 100 15.19 8.03 -13.54
C ASP A 100 14.24 9.10 -14.08
N GLU A 101 14.58 9.72 -15.22
CA GLU A 101 13.75 10.76 -15.86
C GLU A 101 12.36 10.25 -16.24
N VAL A 102 12.20 8.93 -16.42
CA VAL A 102 10.94 8.27 -16.72
C VAL A 102 10.26 7.85 -15.42
N PHE A 103 10.97 7.14 -14.54
CA PHE A 103 10.42 6.61 -13.29
C PHE A 103 9.89 7.71 -12.36
N TYR A 104 10.62 8.84 -12.28
CA TYR A 104 10.22 10.01 -11.50
C TYR A 104 9.47 11.07 -12.32
N HIS A 105 9.11 10.78 -13.58
CA HIS A 105 8.32 11.71 -14.37
C HIS A 105 6.97 11.97 -13.67
N PRO A 106 6.52 13.23 -13.53
CA PRO A 106 5.33 13.56 -12.76
C PRO A 106 4.07 12.77 -13.15
N VAL A 107 3.89 12.49 -14.45
CA VAL A 107 2.76 11.67 -14.93
C VAL A 107 2.87 10.22 -14.47
N ILE A 108 4.07 9.62 -14.50
CA ILE A 108 4.28 8.24 -14.07
C ILE A 108 4.08 8.11 -12.55
N VAL A 109 4.56 9.11 -11.80
CA VAL A 109 4.34 9.19 -10.35
C VAL A 109 2.84 9.34 -10.03
N ASP A 110 2.11 10.25 -10.66
CA ASP A 110 0.66 10.43 -10.41
C ASP A 110 -0.14 9.15 -10.74
N LEU A 111 0.22 8.44 -11.83
CA LEU A 111 -0.39 7.15 -12.17
C LEU A 111 -0.11 6.09 -11.11
N ALA A 112 1.14 5.96 -10.65
CA ALA A 112 1.50 5.04 -9.57
C ALA A 112 0.82 5.40 -8.23
N GLU A 113 0.65 6.68 -7.95
CA GLU A 113 -0.11 7.16 -6.79
C GLU A 113 -1.60 6.86 -6.90
N CYS A 114 -2.20 6.99 -8.08
CA CYS A 114 -3.58 6.55 -8.29
C CYS A 114 -3.74 5.07 -7.97
N ILE A 115 -2.85 4.22 -8.47
CA ILE A 115 -2.91 2.78 -8.17
C ILE A 115 -2.68 2.49 -6.69
N THR A 116 -1.78 3.24 -6.05
CA THR A 116 -1.60 3.15 -4.60
C THR A 116 -2.90 3.49 -3.86
N ASP A 117 -3.56 4.58 -4.25
CA ASP A 117 -4.84 5.01 -3.66
C ASP A 117 -5.93 3.94 -3.84
N LEU A 118 -6.11 3.39 -5.05
CA LEU A 118 -7.09 2.33 -5.29
C LEU A 118 -6.82 1.12 -4.38
N ALA A 119 -5.58 0.65 -4.32
CA ALA A 119 -5.21 -0.51 -3.52
C ALA A 119 -5.41 -0.30 -2.01
N VAL A 120 -5.06 0.87 -1.47
CA VAL A 120 -5.25 1.13 -0.03
C VAL A 120 -6.72 1.39 0.32
N ILE A 121 -7.51 2.01 -0.58
CA ILE A 121 -8.95 2.20 -0.37
C ILE A 121 -9.66 0.84 -0.39
N ASP A 122 -9.36 -0.01 -1.37
CA ASP A 122 -9.88 -1.38 -1.43
C ASP A 122 -9.55 -2.15 -0.14
N ASN A 123 -8.29 -2.04 0.32
CA ASN A 123 -7.86 -2.67 1.56
C ASN A 123 -8.67 -2.18 2.76
N ASP A 124 -8.79 -0.86 2.92
CA ASP A 124 -9.46 -0.27 4.07
C ASP A 124 -10.95 -0.60 4.09
N MET A 125 -11.61 -0.58 2.92
CA MET A 125 -13.03 -0.94 2.80
C MET A 125 -13.27 -2.39 3.21
N ILE A 126 -12.45 -3.33 2.73
CA ILE A 126 -12.63 -4.76 3.04
C ILE A 126 -12.16 -5.13 4.45
N SER A 127 -11.14 -4.46 4.97
CA SER A 127 -10.56 -4.74 6.28
C SER A 127 -11.31 -4.06 7.43
N TYR A 128 -12.06 -2.99 7.16
CA TYR A 128 -12.71 -2.16 8.18
C TYR A 128 -13.47 -2.98 9.22
N ASN A 129 -14.33 -3.90 8.76
CA ASN A 129 -15.20 -4.68 9.65
C ASN A 129 -14.40 -5.54 10.65
N LYS A 130 -13.29 -6.10 10.20
CA LYS A 130 -12.36 -6.86 11.05
C LYS A 130 -11.58 -5.92 11.98
N GLU A 131 -11.04 -4.83 11.45
CA GLU A 131 -10.20 -3.89 12.21
C GLU A 131 -10.96 -3.19 13.33
N GLN A 132 -12.18 -2.73 13.05
CA GLN A 132 -13.03 -2.11 14.05
C GLN A 132 -13.43 -3.09 15.16
N ALA A 133 -13.63 -4.38 14.84
CA ALA A 133 -14.02 -5.41 15.81
C ALA A 133 -12.89 -5.75 16.80
N ILE A 134 -11.63 -5.54 16.41
CA ILE A 134 -10.46 -5.77 17.27
C ILE A 134 -9.88 -4.48 17.87
N GLY A 135 -10.56 -3.34 17.70
CA GLY A 135 -10.13 -2.05 18.24
C GLY A 135 -8.97 -1.38 17.50
N ASN A 136 -8.65 -1.83 16.29
CA ASN A 136 -7.59 -1.26 15.44
C ASN A 136 -8.12 -0.46 14.24
N GLY A 137 -9.39 -0.04 14.28
CA GLY A 137 -10.03 0.66 13.16
C GLY A 137 -9.59 2.11 12.96
N ALA A 138 -8.69 2.67 13.76
CA ALA A 138 -8.34 4.10 13.70
C ALA A 138 -7.51 4.48 12.46
N HIS A 139 -6.66 3.57 11.97
CA HIS A 139 -5.87 3.77 10.74
C HIS A 139 -6.58 3.12 9.55
N ASN A 140 -7.74 3.67 9.19
CA ASN A 140 -8.61 3.18 8.12
C ASN A 140 -9.39 4.36 7.53
N ILE A 141 -9.51 4.44 6.19
CA ILE A 141 -10.18 5.56 5.51
C ILE A 141 -11.63 5.72 5.96
N ILE A 142 -12.34 4.62 6.24
CA ILE A 142 -13.75 4.67 6.69
C ILE A 142 -13.84 5.41 8.02
N SER A 143 -12.97 5.11 8.97
CA SER A 143 -12.91 5.84 10.24
C SER A 143 -12.50 7.29 10.07
N ALA A 144 -11.56 7.58 9.17
CA ALA A 144 -11.15 8.95 8.87
C ALA A 144 -12.31 9.78 8.27
N ILE A 145 -13.05 9.21 7.32
CA ILE A 145 -14.24 9.85 6.72
C ILE A 145 -15.32 10.09 7.77
N MET A 146 -15.64 9.10 8.59
CA MET A 146 -16.63 9.25 9.66
C MET A 146 -16.23 10.37 10.64
N PHE A 147 -14.94 10.45 10.98
CA PHE A 147 -14.42 11.46 11.89
C PHE A 147 -14.45 12.87 11.28
N ASP A 148 -14.00 13.01 10.03
CA ASP A 148 -13.80 14.32 9.38
C ASP A 148 -15.11 14.89 8.81
N LEU A 149 -16.01 14.03 8.31
CA LEU A 149 -17.26 14.43 7.65
C LEU A 149 -18.52 14.16 8.47
N GLY A 150 -18.41 13.54 9.66
CA GLY A 150 -19.54 13.22 10.52
C GLY A 150 -20.51 12.17 9.94
N LEU A 151 -20.06 11.35 9.01
CA LEU A 151 -20.86 10.29 8.38
C LEU A 151 -20.94 9.04 9.26
N ASP A 152 -22.00 8.25 9.07
CA ASP A 152 -22.06 6.89 9.58
C ASP A 152 -21.23 5.92 8.70
N VAL A 153 -21.18 4.64 9.08
CA VAL A 153 -20.38 3.64 8.35
C VAL A 153 -20.85 3.50 6.91
N SER A 154 -22.16 3.49 6.67
CA SER A 154 -22.73 3.36 5.32
C SER A 154 -22.40 4.56 4.45
N GLY A 155 -22.55 5.78 4.98
CA GLY A 155 -22.18 7.01 4.30
C GLY A 155 -20.68 7.09 4.01
N ALA A 156 -19.84 6.66 4.95
CA ALA A 156 -18.40 6.61 4.75
C ALA A 156 -17.98 5.58 3.68
N MET A 157 -18.62 4.41 3.64
CA MET A 157 -18.41 3.41 2.58
C MET A 157 -18.82 3.94 1.20
N ALA A 158 -19.97 4.61 1.11
CA ALA A 158 -20.44 5.22 -0.13
C ALA A 158 -19.49 6.34 -0.60
N TRP A 159 -19.01 7.17 0.32
CA TRP A 159 -18.02 8.20 0.03
C TRP A 159 -16.71 7.59 -0.49
N ALA A 160 -16.19 6.55 0.18
CA ALA A 160 -14.96 5.87 -0.23
C ALA A 160 -15.08 5.24 -1.62
N ALA A 161 -16.21 4.60 -1.92
CA ALA A 161 -16.50 4.03 -3.24
C ALA A 161 -16.57 5.11 -4.34
N HIS A 162 -17.16 6.27 -4.03
CA HIS A 162 -17.19 7.40 -4.95
C HIS A 162 -15.78 7.95 -5.18
N TYR A 163 -15.00 8.18 -4.12
CA TYR A 163 -13.62 8.64 -4.24
C TYR A 163 -12.74 7.66 -5.03
N HIS A 164 -12.88 6.35 -4.78
CA HIS A 164 -12.23 5.30 -5.56
C HIS A 164 -12.56 5.43 -7.06
N THR A 165 -13.83 5.66 -7.40
CA THR A 165 -14.26 5.86 -8.80
C THR A 165 -13.59 7.09 -9.43
N GLU A 166 -13.47 8.19 -8.70
CA GLU A 166 -12.79 9.40 -9.19
C GLU A 166 -11.27 9.18 -9.37
N VAL A 167 -10.62 8.43 -8.48
CA VAL A 167 -9.21 8.03 -8.64
C VAL A 167 -9.03 7.16 -9.88
N GLN A 168 -9.94 6.22 -10.14
CA GLN A 168 -9.91 5.39 -11.36
C GLN A 168 -10.05 6.24 -12.62
N LYS A 169 -10.96 7.22 -12.65
CA LYS A 169 -11.09 8.17 -13.77
C LYS A 169 -9.82 8.99 -13.96
N ARG A 170 -9.21 9.48 -12.88
CA ARG A 170 -7.92 10.21 -12.94
C ARG A 170 -6.83 9.35 -13.56
N PHE A 171 -6.71 8.09 -13.15
CA PHE A 171 -5.76 7.14 -13.72
C PHE A 171 -5.98 6.96 -15.24
N ILE A 172 -7.20 6.65 -15.66
CA ILE A 172 -7.54 6.42 -17.08
C ILE A 172 -7.23 7.68 -17.91
N ASN A 173 -7.62 8.86 -17.44
CA ASN A 173 -7.33 10.12 -18.11
C ASN A 173 -5.83 10.46 -18.13
N GLY A 174 -5.09 10.03 -17.10
CA GLY A 174 -3.65 10.21 -16.99
C GLY A 174 -2.86 9.38 -18.01
N LEU A 175 -3.36 8.21 -18.41
CA LEU A 175 -2.72 7.37 -19.44
C LEU A 175 -2.53 8.11 -20.77
N ALA A 176 -3.49 8.96 -21.15
CA ALA A 176 -3.40 9.77 -22.37
C ALA A 176 -2.34 10.87 -22.30
N LYS A 177 -1.78 11.15 -21.11
CA LYS A 177 -0.76 12.17 -20.87
C LYS A 177 0.65 11.60 -20.73
N VAL A 178 0.80 10.27 -20.83
CA VAL A 178 2.11 9.62 -20.79
C VAL A 178 2.90 10.07 -22.02
N PRO A 179 4.06 10.74 -21.84
CA PRO A 179 4.86 11.17 -22.98
C PRO A 179 5.56 9.95 -23.61
N SER A 180 6.07 10.14 -24.83
CA SER A 180 6.96 9.17 -25.45
C SER A 180 8.41 9.57 -25.16
N TRP A 181 9.22 8.57 -24.79
CA TRP A 181 10.69 8.68 -24.68
C TRP A 181 11.40 7.90 -25.79
N GLY A 182 10.64 7.46 -26.80
CA GLY A 182 11.10 6.67 -27.93
C GLY A 182 10.74 5.19 -27.81
N PRO A 183 10.66 4.46 -28.94
CA PRO A 183 10.00 3.15 -28.99
C PRO A 183 10.56 2.11 -28.02
N SER A 184 11.87 2.12 -27.75
CA SER A 184 12.51 1.18 -26.83
C SER A 184 12.10 1.41 -25.38
N ILE A 185 12.00 2.67 -24.95
CA ILE A 185 11.63 3.05 -23.58
C ILE A 185 10.12 2.96 -23.40
N ASP A 186 9.33 3.32 -24.43
CA ASP A 186 7.87 3.30 -24.37
C ASP A 186 7.33 1.88 -24.10
N VAL A 187 8.00 0.84 -24.61
CA VAL A 187 7.66 -0.56 -24.30
C VAL A 187 7.86 -0.86 -22.81
N LEU A 188 8.97 -0.41 -22.22
CA LEU A 188 9.25 -0.60 -20.78
C LEU A 188 8.29 0.21 -19.90
N VAL A 189 7.94 1.43 -20.31
CA VAL A 189 6.93 2.26 -19.62
C VAL A 189 5.58 1.55 -19.61
N LYS A 190 5.17 1.00 -20.77
CA LYS A 190 3.93 0.24 -20.86
C LYS A 190 3.96 -0.99 -19.95
N GLU A 191 5.04 -1.77 -19.98
CA GLU A 191 5.17 -2.97 -19.14
C GLU A 191 5.13 -2.62 -17.64
N TYR A 192 5.81 -1.54 -17.24
CA TYR A 192 5.77 -1.03 -15.87
C TYR A 192 4.35 -0.61 -15.45
N LEU A 193 3.65 0.17 -16.28
CA LEU A 193 2.28 0.62 -15.98
C LEU A 193 1.28 -0.54 -15.95
N ASP A 194 1.39 -1.50 -16.87
CA ASP A 194 0.59 -2.72 -16.86
C ASP A 194 0.80 -3.50 -15.56
N GLY A 195 2.07 -3.71 -15.16
CA GLY A 195 2.41 -4.35 -13.90
C GLY A 195 1.84 -3.62 -12.67
N THR A 196 1.87 -2.29 -12.71
CA THR A 196 1.32 -1.45 -11.65
C THR A 196 -0.19 -1.67 -11.54
N VAL A 197 -0.94 -1.62 -12.65
CA VAL A 197 -2.40 -1.89 -12.69
C VAL A 197 -2.73 -3.31 -12.22
N MET A 198 -1.94 -4.31 -12.63
CA MET A 198 -2.12 -5.68 -12.17
C MET A 198 -2.00 -5.81 -10.66
N TRP A 199 -1.27 -4.92 -9.99
CA TRP A 199 -1.18 -4.90 -8.54
C TRP A 199 -2.50 -4.53 -7.86
N ALA A 200 -3.21 -3.50 -8.35
CA ALA A 200 -4.55 -3.19 -7.86
C ALA A 200 -5.53 -4.34 -8.13
N ARG A 201 -5.51 -4.89 -9.36
CA ARG A 201 -6.42 -5.99 -9.72
C ARG A 201 -6.16 -7.25 -8.92
N GLY A 202 -4.89 -7.62 -8.74
CA GLY A 202 -4.46 -8.76 -7.94
C GLY A 202 -4.80 -8.59 -6.47
N HIS A 203 -4.61 -7.39 -5.92
CA HIS A 203 -5.03 -7.06 -4.55
C HIS A 203 -6.53 -7.25 -4.36
N HIS A 204 -7.34 -6.76 -5.30
CA HIS A 204 -8.78 -6.93 -5.26
C HIS A 204 -9.19 -8.41 -5.25
N SER A 205 -8.67 -9.22 -6.18
CA SER A 205 -8.95 -10.67 -6.22
C SER A 205 -8.52 -11.37 -4.93
N TRP A 206 -7.28 -11.14 -4.50
CA TRP A 206 -6.73 -11.74 -3.28
C TRP A 206 -7.54 -11.36 -2.03
N SER A 207 -8.12 -10.16 -1.99
CA SER A 207 -8.91 -9.71 -0.84
C SER A 207 -10.18 -10.55 -0.63
N TYR A 208 -10.79 -11.08 -1.70
CA TYR A 208 -11.94 -11.98 -1.62
C TYR A 208 -11.55 -13.47 -1.60
N GLU A 209 -10.42 -13.84 -2.20
CA GLU A 209 -9.95 -15.23 -2.21
C GLU A 209 -9.21 -15.62 -0.93
N SER A 210 -8.55 -14.66 -0.29
CA SER A 210 -7.87 -14.88 0.98
C SER A 210 -8.87 -14.95 2.13
N GLN A 211 -8.61 -15.84 3.08
CA GLN A 211 -9.40 -15.92 4.31
C GLN A 211 -9.06 -14.80 5.31
N ARG A 212 -8.19 -13.85 4.93
CA ARG A 212 -7.64 -12.84 5.84
C ARG A 212 -8.71 -11.88 6.37
N TYR A 213 -9.65 -11.46 5.53
CA TYR A 213 -10.64 -10.42 5.86
C TYR A 213 -12.03 -11.00 6.07
N LEU A 214 -12.44 -11.91 5.17
CA LEU A 214 -13.81 -12.41 5.08
C LEU A 214 -13.93 -13.89 5.46
N ALA A 215 -12.88 -14.48 6.02
CA ALA A 215 -12.80 -15.92 6.28
C ALA A 215 -13.22 -16.72 5.01
N THR A 216 -14.13 -17.68 5.14
CA THR A 216 -14.63 -18.46 4.00
C THR A 216 -15.75 -17.79 3.21
N MET A 217 -16.23 -16.61 3.62
CA MET A 217 -17.36 -15.90 3.00
C MET A 217 -16.96 -15.00 1.82
N GLY A 218 -15.67 -14.90 1.51
CA GLY A 218 -15.15 -14.00 0.47
C GLY A 218 -15.88 -14.09 -0.89
N PRO A 219 -16.05 -15.28 -1.48
CA PRO A 219 -16.78 -15.44 -2.75
C PRO A 219 -18.25 -15.00 -2.70
N GLU A 220 -18.95 -15.30 -1.60
CA GLU A 220 -20.36 -14.91 -1.43
C GLU A 220 -20.49 -13.39 -1.30
N ILE A 221 -19.65 -12.77 -0.47
CA ILE A 221 -19.63 -11.32 -0.26
C ILE A 221 -19.25 -10.57 -1.54
N GLN A 222 -18.36 -11.14 -2.36
CA GLN A 222 -18.02 -10.55 -3.65
C GLN A 222 -19.23 -10.48 -4.59
N GLN A 223 -20.14 -11.45 -4.53
CA GLN A 223 -21.36 -11.48 -5.34
C GLN A 223 -22.46 -10.60 -4.75
N THR A 224 -22.73 -10.73 -3.46
CA THR A 224 -23.86 -10.06 -2.80
C THR A 224 -23.58 -8.60 -2.45
N ARG A 225 -22.30 -8.26 -2.25
CA ARG A 225 -21.84 -6.97 -1.69
C ARG A 225 -22.43 -6.67 -0.30
N LEU A 226 -22.89 -7.70 0.42
CA LEU A 226 -23.45 -7.60 1.76
C LEU A 226 -22.46 -8.17 2.77
N VAL A 227 -22.09 -7.37 3.78
CA VAL A 227 -21.17 -7.78 4.84
C VAL A 227 -21.89 -7.69 6.19
N PRO A 228 -22.06 -8.81 6.92
CA PRO A 228 -22.54 -8.77 8.30
C PRO A 228 -21.54 -8.03 9.19
N LEU A 229 -21.97 -6.94 9.83
CA LEU A 229 -21.10 -6.15 10.70
C LEU A 229 -20.79 -6.90 11.99
N LEU A 230 -19.50 -6.97 12.33
CA LEU A 230 -19.01 -7.54 13.58
C LEU A 230 -19.22 -6.55 14.73
N PRO A 231 -19.48 -7.04 15.96
CA PRO A 231 -19.62 -6.16 17.11
C PRO A 231 -18.30 -5.44 17.42
N ARG A 232 -18.41 -4.19 17.88
CA ARG A 232 -17.25 -3.44 18.39
C ARG A 232 -16.82 -3.99 19.75
N PRO A 233 -15.52 -3.91 20.09
CA PRO A 233 -15.08 -4.21 21.44
C PRO A 233 -15.76 -3.24 22.41
N ASN A 234 -16.39 -3.77 23.46
CA ASN A 234 -16.94 -2.98 24.55
C ASN A 234 -15.81 -2.12 25.12
N HIS A 235 -15.85 -0.82 24.85
CA HIS A 235 -14.99 0.12 25.56
C HIS A 235 -15.52 0.18 26.98
N LYS A 236 -14.93 -0.59 27.90
CA LYS A 236 -15.02 -0.25 29.31
C LYS A 236 -14.36 1.12 29.43
N VAL A 237 -15.19 2.16 29.59
CA VAL A 237 -14.74 3.47 30.01
C VAL A 237 -14.03 3.24 31.35
N MET A 238 -12.70 3.36 31.36
CA MET A 238 -11.93 3.54 32.59
C MET A 238 -11.88 5.03 32.91
#